data_AF-A0A5J4P8T9-F1
#
_entry.id   AF-A0A5J4P8T9-F1
#
_cell.length_a   1.000
_cell.length_b   1.000
_cell.length_c   1.000
_cell.angle_alpha   90.00
_cell.angle_beta   90.00
_cell.angle_gamma   90.00
#
_symmetry.space_group_name_H-M   'P 1'
#
loop_
_entity.id
_entity.type
_entity.pdbx_description
1 polymer ?
#
loop_
_entity_poly.entity_id
_entity_poly.type
_entity_poly.pdbx_seq_one_letter_code
_entity_poly.pdbx_strand_id
1 'polypeptide(L)' 'MQKYSTNLTESQYDAIIAIIGDKRKRKRDLREIFNAIFYLLKTGCRWRMLPQDLPPWKLVYYYFSKWKND' A
#
# COMPACT_ATOMS: atom_id res chain seq x y z
N MET A 1 -15.56 1.80 9.17
CA MET A 1 -15.90 0.82 8.11
C MET A 1 -14.73 0.72 7.14
N GLN A 2 -14.10 -0.45 6.99
CA GLN A 2 -13.09 -0.65 5.95
C GLN A 2 -13.77 -0.66 4.58
N LYS A 3 -13.35 0.23 3.69
CA LYS A 3 -13.98 0.44 2.36
C LYS A 3 -13.71 -0.70 1.38
N TYR A 4 -12.60 -1.40 1.55
CA TYR A 4 -12.22 -2.57 0.77
C TYR A 4 -11.85 -3.72 1.71
N SER A 5 -12.26 -4.94 1.36
CA SER A 5 -11.89 -6.17 2.09
C SER A 5 -10.40 -6.49 2.03
N THR A 6 -9.64 -5.77 1.21
CA THR A 6 -8.19 -5.89 1.04
C THR A 6 -7.39 -4.95 1.93
N ASN A 7 -8.06 -4.09 2.70
CA ASN A 7 -7.39 -3.16 3.60
C ASN A 7 -6.80 -3.89 4.80
N LEU A 8 -5.63 -3.44 5.23
CA LEU A 8 -4.96 -3.98 6.41
C LEU A 8 -5.71 -3.59 7.69
N THR A 9 -5.85 -4.57 8.58
CA THR A 9 -6.13 -4.32 10.00
C THR A 9 -4.92 -3.64 10.68
N GLU A 10 -5.14 -3.02 11.84
CA GLU A 10 -4.03 -2.40 12.61
C GLU A 10 -2.93 -3.41 12.90
N SER A 11 -3.28 -4.60 13.39
CA SER A 11 -2.31 -5.64 13.76
C SER A 11 -1.49 -6.15 12.58
N GLN A 12 -2.11 -6.30 11.40
CA GLN A 12 -1.38 -6.66 10.18
C GLN A 12 -0.43 -5.54 9.74
N TYR A 13 -0.86 -4.29 9.86
CA TYR A 13 -0.03 -3.14 9.53
C TYR A 13 1.17 -3.02 10.47
N ASP A 14 0.97 -3.21 11.77
CA ASP A 14 2.04 -3.18 12.77
C ASP A 14 3.11 -4.24 12.50
N ALA A 15 2.70 -5.47 12.14
CA ALA A 15 3.62 -6.53 11.76
C ALA A 15 4.47 -6.17 10.54
N ILE A 16 3.87 -5.52 9.52
CA ILE A 16 4.59 -5.08 8.31
C ILE A 16 5.59 -3.97 8.65
N ILE A 17 5.19 -2.98 9.45
CA ILE A 17 6.07 -1.86 9.83
C ILE A 17 7.24 -2.35 10.69
N ALA A 18 7.03 -3.34 11.54
CA ALA A 18 8.10 -3.97 12.32
C ALA A 18 9.18 -4.59 11.43
N ILE A 19 8.81 -5.19 10.28
CA ILE A 19 9.75 -5.78 9.32
C ILE A 19 10.49 -4.70 8.54
N ILE A 20 9.77 -3.67 8.07
CA ILE A 20 10.34 -2.64 7.21
C ILE A 20 11.27 -1.71 7.99
N GLY A 21 10.99 -1.47 9.27
CA GLY A 21 11.83 -0.64 10.15
C GLY A 21 11.97 0.83 9.71
N ASP A 22 11.16 1.29 8.76
CA ASP A 22 11.31 2.63 8.15
C ASP A 22 10.56 3.70 8.94
N LYS A 23 11.33 4.56 9.64
CA LYS A 23 10.81 5.67 10.47
C LYS A 23 10.77 7.03 9.77
N ARG A 24 10.90 7.09 8.44
CA ARG A 24 10.90 8.39 7.73
C ARG A 24 9.53 9.08 7.83
N LYS A 25 9.54 10.39 8.09
CA LYS A 25 8.34 11.23 7.97
C LYS A 25 7.95 11.36 6.49
N ARG A 26 6.66 11.17 6.21
CA ARG A 26 6.10 11.17 4.85
C ARG A 26 4.89 12.07 4.78
N LYS A 27 4.63 12.61 3.58
CA LYS A 27 3.42 13.37 3.28
C LYS A 27 2.17 12.47 3.16
N ARG A 28 2.37 11.20 2.78
CA ARG A 28 1.32 10.17 2.65
C ARG A 28 1.61 9.04 3.61
N ASP A 29 0.57 8.51 4.22
CA ASP A 29 0.68 7.36 5.11
C ASP A 29 1.10 6.11 4.33
N LEU A 30 2.06 5.37 4.87
CA LEU A 30 2.54 4.10 4.33
C LEU A 30 1.40 3.07 4.28
N ARG A 31 0.48 3.12 5.23
CA ARG A 31 -0.67 2.22 5.27
C ARG A 31 -1.55 2.32 4.03
N GLU A 32 -1.82 3.53 3.55
CA GLU A 32 -2.60 3.72 2.32
C GLU A 32 -1.90 3.08 1.11
N ILE A 33 -0.57 3.12 1.09
CA ILE A 33 0.25 2.55 0.02
C ILE A 33 0.17 1.02 0.06
N PHE A 34 0.29 0.42 1.26
CA PHE A 34 0.09 -1.02 1.41
C PHE A 34 -1.32 -1.46 1.02
N ASN A 35 -2.34 -0.75 1.48
CA ASN A 35 -3.73 -1.04 1.11
C ASN A 35 -3.90 -1.05 -0.42
N ALA A 36 -3.29 -0.09 -1.13
CA ALA A 36 -3.34 -0.05 -2.59
C ALA A 36 -2.56 -1.20 -3.25
N ILE A 37 -1.38 -1.56 -2.72
CA ILE A 37 -0.61 -2.71 -3.21
C ILE A 37 -1.41 -4.01 -3.00
N PHE A 38 -1.97 -4.23 -1.81
CA PHE A 38 -2.78 -5.42 -1.54
C PHE A 38 -4.06 -5.48 -2.36
N TYR A 39 -4.70 -4.33 -2.59
CA TYR A 39 -5.82 -4.22 -3.51
C TYR A 39 -5.42 -4.69 -4.92
N LEU A 40 -4.31 -4.17 -5.47
CA LEU A 40 -3.78 -4.58 -6.78
C LEU A 40 -3.48 -6.09 -6.82
N LEU A 41 -2.78 -6.61 -5.82
CA LEU A 41 -2.38 -8.01 -5.75
C LEU A 41 -3.59 -8.95 -5.65
N LYS A 42 -4.62 -8.55 -4.89
CA LYS A 42 -5.82 -9.38 -4.69
C LYS A 42 -6.78 -9.34 -5.88
N THR A 43 -6.94 -8.17 -6.50
CA THR A 43 -7.88 -7.97 -7.62
C THR A 43 -7.25 -8.26 -8.98
N GLY A 44 -5.92 -8.21 -9.08
CA GLY A 44 -5.20 -8.33 -10.36
C GLY A 44 -5.46 -7.16 -11.31
N CYS A 45 -5.99 -6.03 -10.82
CA CYS A 45 -6.32 -4.92 -11.71
C CYS A 45 -5.06 -4.25 -12.27
N ARG A 46 -5.19 -3.62 -13.45
CA ARG A 46 -4.08 -2.88 -14.06
C ARG A 46 -3.74 -1.65 -13.20
N TRP A 47 -2.47 -1.27 -13.13
CA TRP A 47 -2.00 -0.10 -12.37
C TRP A 47 -2.81 1.18 -12.62
N ARG A 48 -3.16 1.46 -13.87
CA ARG A 48 -3.96 2.66 -14.25
C ARG A 48 -5.43 2.58 -13.86
N MET A 49 -5.91 1.40 -13.48
CA MET A 49 -7.28 1.15 -13.03
C MET A 49 -7.42 1.18 -11.51
N LEU A 50 -6.37 1.59 -10.79
CA LEU A 50 -6.45 1.77 -9.36
C LEU A 50 -7.57 2.77 -9.01
N PRO A 51 -8.46 2.46 -8.06
CA PRO A 51 -9.46 3.39 -7.56
C PRO A 51 -8.86 4.75 -7.16
N GLN A 52 -9.58 5.84 -7.46
CA GLN A 52 -9.10 7.21 -7.23
C GLN A 52 -9.02 7.59 -5.73
N ASP A 53 -9.72 6.85 -4.88
CA ASP A 53 -9.67 7.01 -3.43
C ASP A 53 -8.45 6.35 -2.79
N LEU A 54 -7.74 5.49 -3.53
CA LEU A 54 -6.42 4.99 -3.15
C LEU A 54 -5.32 5.97 -3.61
N PRO A 55 -4.11 5.90 -3.02
CA PRO A 55 -3.00 6.73 -3.46
C PRO A 55 -2.75 6.63 -4.97
N PRO A 56 -2.30 7.71 -5.63
CA PRO A 56 -2.06 7.70 -7.07
C PRO A 56 -1.18 6.53 -7.50
N TRP A 57 -1.58 5.82 -8.55
CA TRP A 57 -0.90 4.58 -8.98
C TRP A 57 0.62 4.75 -9.18
N LYS A 58 1.08 5.94 -9.60
CA LYS A 58 2.52 6.26 -9.75
C LYS A 58 3.27 6.16 -8.43
N LEU A 59 2.66 6.65 -7.35
CA LEU A 59 3.22 6.57 -6.01
C LEU A 59 3.25 5.13 -5.51
N VAL A 60 2.15 4.40 -5.71
CA VAL A 60 2.03 2.98 -5.33
C VAL A 60 3.08 2.16 -6.08
N TYR A 61 3.24 2.39 -7.38
CA TYR A 61 4.25 1.74 -8.20
C TYR A 61 5.68 2.07 -7.76
N TYR A 62 5.97 3.33 -7.41
CA TYR A 62 7.28 3.72 -6.88
C TYR A 62 7.66 2.89 -5.66
N TYR A 63 6.77 2.77 -4.67
CA TYR A 63 7.03 1.96 -3.47
C TYR A 63 7.13 0.48 -3.77
N PHE A 64 6.23 -0.04 -4.60
CA PHE A 64 6.26 -1.44 -5.03
C PHE A 64 7.59 -1.78 -5.72
N SER A 65 8.02 -0.97 -6.68
CA SER A 65 9.27 -1.19 -7.39
C SER A 65 10.49 -1.04 -6.48
N LYS A 66 10.45 -0.11 -5.52
CA LYS A 66 11.53 0.07 -4.56
C LYS A 66 11.68 -1.19 -3.69
N TRP A 67 10.61 -1.63 -3.02
CA TRP A 67 10.66 -2.79 -2.13
C TRP A 67 10.83 -4.12 -2.85
N LYS A 68 10.48 -4.21 -4.13
CA LYS A 68 10.78 -5.40 -4.95
C LYS A 68 12.28 -5.58 -5.18
N ASN A 69 13.03 -4.48 -5.23
CA ASN A 69 14.44 -4.46 -5.55
C ASN A 69 15.35 -4.33 -4.30
N ASP A 70 14.75 -4.14 -3.13
CA ASP A 70 15.41 -4.16 -1.81
C ASP A 70 15.41 -5.60 -1.26
#